data_AF-A0A3Q0RKS0-F1
#
_entry.id   AF-A0A3Q0RKS0-F1
#
_cell.length_a   1.000
_cell.length_b   1.000
_cell.length_c   1.000
_cell.angle_alpha   90.00
_cell.angle_beta   90.00
_cell.angle_gamma   90.00
#
_symmetry.space_group_name_H-M   'P 1'
#
loop_
_entity.id
_entity.type
_entity.pdbx_description
1 polymer ?
#
loop_
_entity_poly.entity_id
_entity_poly.type
_entity_poly.pdbx_seq_one_letter_code
_entity_poly.pdbx_strand_id
1 'polypeptide(L)' 'EVSKLLVSGIEPVKEIDPCFAEFTYTPRSLPDDTTPMFCLMVKKGYRDPPYHNWMHAFSVSHFCYLLYKNLGLSNYLE' A
#
# COMPACT_ATOMS: atom_id res chain seq x y z
N GLU A 1 -9.57 -5.77 -14.77
CA GLU A 1 -8.70 -5.46 -13.61
C GLU A 1 -7.30 -6.09 -13.76
N VAL A 2 -7.11 -7.41 -13.70
CA VAL A 2 -5.77 -8.06 -13.90
C VAL A 2 -5.11 -7.65 -15.23
N SER A 3 -5.89 -7.63 -16.31
CA SER A 3 -5.40 -7.22 -17.64
C SER A 3 -4.94 -5.76 -17.70
N LYS A 4 -5.42 -4.88 -16.80
CA LYS A 4 -4.95 -3.48 -16.77
C LYS A 4 -3.53 -3.41 -16.23
N LEU A 5 -3.20 -4.11 -15.15
CA LEU A 5 -1.83 -4.07 -14.60
C LEU A 5 -0.78 -4.69 -15.52
N LEU A 6 -1.15 -5.75 -16.24
CA LEU A 6 -0.26 -6.39 -17.22
C LEU A 6 0.06 -5.45 -18.39
N VAL A 7 -0.79 -4.46 -18.66
CA VAL A 7 -0.66 -3.53 -19.80
C VAL A 7 -0.08 -2.18 -19.36
N SER A 8 -0.51 -1.63 -18.23
CA SER A 8 -0.07 -0.32 -17.73
C SER A 8 1.23 -0.36 -16.93
N GLY A 9 1.63 -1.53 -16.42
CA GLY A 9 2.76 -1.65 -15.50
C GLY A 9 2.44 -1.12 -14.09
N ILE A 10 3.45 -1.15 -13.22
CA ILE A 10 3.36 -0.63 -11.84
C ILE A 10 3.76 0.84 -11.85
N GLU A 11 2.87 1.71 -11.40
CA GLU A 11 3.13 3.15 -11.30
C GLU A 11 4.22 3.44 -10.25
N PRO A 12 5.14 4.38 -10.51
CA PRO A 12 6.11 4.81 -9.50
C PRO A 12 5.40 5.37 -8.27
N VAL A 13 5.93 5.09 -7.08
CA VAL A 13 5.32 5.51 -5.80
C VAL A 13 5.03 7.01 -5.73
N LYS A 14 5.90 7.84 -6.30
CA LYS A 14 5.74 9.30 -6.36
C LYS A 14 4.50 9.76 -7.14
N GLU A 15 3.97 8.92 -8.04
CA GLU A 15 2.75 9.20 -8.80
C GLU A 15 1.48 8.87 -7.98
N ILE A 16 1.61 8.09 -6.90
CA ILE A 16 0.50 7.79 -5.98
C ILE A 16 0.20 9.01 -5.11
N ASP A 17 1.24 9.55 -4.45
CA ASP A 17 1.18 10.79 -3.68
C ASP A 17 2.63 11.30 -3.45
N PRO A 18 2.91 12.61 -3.57
CA PRO A 18 4.25 13.15 -3.33
C PRO A 18 4.78 12.88 -1.92
N CYS A 19 3.88 12.74 -0.93
CA CYS A 19 4.22 12.46 0.46
C CYS A 19 4.15 10.97 0.81
N PHE A 20 3.92 10.07 -0.14
CA PHE A 20 3.66 8.64 0.15
C PHE A 20 4.75 7.94 0.98
N ALA A 21 6.00 8.42 0.91
CA ALA A 21 7.14 7.89 1.69
C ALA A 21 7.41 8.64 3.01
N GLU A 22 6.61 9.66 3.33
CA GLU A 22 6.75 10.47 4.55
C GLU A 22 5.90 9.90 5.69
N PHE A 23 6.39 9.99 6.92
CA PHE A 23 5.64 9.55 8.11
C PHE A 23 4.35 10.35 8.36
N THR A 24 4.24 11.54 7.78
CA THR A 24 3.04 12.39 7.88
C THR A 24 1.91 11.94 6.96
N TYR A 25 2.17 11.01 6.03
CA TYR A 25 1.16 10.52 5.11
C TYR A 25 0.15 9.59 5.78
N THR A 26 -1.12 9.77 5.47
CA THR A 26 -2.22 8.96 5.99
C THR A 26 -2.72 7.98 4.93
N PRO A 27 -2.31 6.69 4.93
CA PRO A 27 -2.66 5.74 3.88
C PRO A 27 -4.17 5.49 3.71
N ARG A 28 -4.99 5.86 4.70
CA ARG A 28 -6.47 5.80 4.61
C ARG A 28 -7.11 6.91 3.78
N SER A 29 -6.36 7.93 3.37
CA SER A 29 -6.87 8.98 2.47
C SER A 29 -6.91 8.54 1.01
N LEU A 30 -6.32 7.39 0.66
CA LEU A 30 -6.37 6.84 -0.69
C LEU A 30 -7.76 6.31 -1.04
N PRO A 31 -8.28 6.64 -2.24
CA PRO A 31 -9.49 6.02 -2.76
C PRO A 31 -9.29 4.51 -2.93
N ASP A 32 -10.32 3.74 -2.61
CA ASP A 32 -10.31 2.27 -2.70
C ASP A 32 -9.88 1.72 -4.08
N ASP A 33 -10.12 2.50 -5.13
CA ASP A 33 -9.87 2.18 -6.54
C ASP A 33 -8.41 2.33 -6.96
N THR A 34 -7.57 2.97 -6.13
CA THR A 34 -6.14 3.23 -6.43
C THR A 34 -5.21 2.09 -6.01
N THR A 35 -5.76 1.03 -5.43
CA THR A 35 -4.93 -0.07 -4.90
C THR A 35 -4.44 -0.98 -6.05
N PRO A 36 -3.13 -1.24 -6.21
CA PRO A 36 -2.61 -2.10 -7.27
C PRO A 36 -3.20 -3.52 -7.25
N MET A 37 -3.35 -4.14 -8.42
CA MET A 37 -3.97 -5.45 -8.64
C MET A 37 -3.46 -6.60 -7.76
N PHE A 38 -2.16 -6.65 -7.41
CA PHE A 38 -1.67 -7.67 -6.48
C PHE A 38 -2.34 -7.54 -5.10
N CYS A 39 -2.61 -6.32 -4.68
CA CYS A 39 -3.36 -6.03 -3.48
C CYS A 39 -4.86 -6.37 -3.62
N LEU A 40 -5.44 -6.43 -4.83
CA LEU A 40 -6.87 -6.74 -4.99
C LEU A 40 -7.22 -8.19 -4.62
N MET A 41 -6.34 -9.16 -4.91
CA MET A 41 -6.54 -10.56 -4.48
C MET A 41 -6.47 -10.69 -2.96
N VAL A 42 -5.54 -9.96 -2.32
CA VAL A 42 -5.44 -9.90 -0.85
C VAL A 42 -6.64 -9.16 -0.26
N LYS A 43 -7.05 -8.03 -0.85
CA LYS A 43 -8.24 -7.22 -0.49
C LYS A 43 -9.50 -8.08 -0.46
N LYS A 44 -9.70 -8.94 -1.47
CA LYS A 44 -10.86 -9.85 -1.53
C LYS A 44 -10.95 -10.83 -0.36
N GLY A 45 -9.84 -11.12 0.30
CA GLY A 45 -9.81 -11.97 1.50
C GLY A 45 -10.31 -11.29 2.77
N TYR A 46 -10.45 -9.96 2.78
CA TYR A 46 -10.91 -9.20 3.95
C TYR A 46 -12.42 -9.00 3.93
N ARG A 47 -13.04 -9.14 5.10
CA ARG A 47 -14.42 -8.70 5.34
C ARG A 47 -14.44 -7.20 5.64
N ASP A 48 -15.63 -6.64 5.82
CA ASP A 48 -15.82 -5.22 6.14
C ASP A 48 -16.34 -4.97 7.58
N PRO A 49 -15.60 -5.41 8.64
CA PRO A 49 -15.89 -4.94 9.99
C PRO A 49 -15.34 -3.51 10.18
N PRO A 50 -15.75 -2.79 11.25
CA PRO A 50 -15.39 -1.39 11.43
C PRO A 50 -13.88 -1.06 11.45
N TYR A 51 -13.03 -2.02 11.81
CA TYR A 51 -11.59 -1.78 11.94
C TYR A 51 -10.72 -2.86 11.26
N HIS A 52 -10.95 -4.15 11.50
CA HIS A 52 -10.17 -5.24 10.90
C HIS A 52 -10.59 -5.56 9.46
N ASN A 53 -10.55 -4.53 8.61
CA ASN A 53 -10.84 -4.60 7.18
C ASN A 53 -9.57 -4.42 6.33
N TRP A 54 -9.73 -4.43 5.01
CA TRP A 54 -8.63 -4.25 4.07
C TRP A 54 -7.82 -2.98 4.33
N MET A 55 -8.47 -1.86 4.64
CA MET A 55 -7.79 -0.58 4.86
C MET A 55 -6.86 -0.61 6.08
N HIS A 56 -7.19 -1.41 7.10
CA HIS A 56 -6.27 -1.64 8.21
C HIS A 56 -5.04 -2.43 7.77
N ALA A 57 -5.21 -3.54 7.06
CA ALA A 57 -4.10 -4.33 6.55
C ALA A 57 -3.19 -3.54 5.58
N PHE A 58 -3.80 -2.72 4.73
CA PHE A 58 -3.09 -1.80 3.85
C PHE A 58 -2.27 -0.76 4.65
N SER A 59 -2.87 -0.14 5.66
CA SER A 59 -2.18 0.85 6.51
C SER A 59 -0.99 0.22 7.26
N VAL A 60 -1.14 -1.00 7.78
CA VAL A 60 -0.04 -1.74 8.42
C VAL A 60 1.08 -2.04 7.43
N SER A 61 0.74 -2.49 6.22
CA SER A 61 1.71 -2.76 5.15
C SER A 61 2.44 -1.49 4.70
N HIS A 62 1.72 -0.38 4.58
CA HIS A 62 2.29 0.93 4.26
C HIS A 62 3.27 1.40 5.35
N PHE A 63 2.95 1.19 6.63
CA PHE A 63 3.88 1.49 7.70
C PHE A 63 5.18 0.64 7.61
N CYS A 64 5.09 -0.65 7.28
CA CYS A 64 6.28 -1.46 7.00
C CYS A 64 7.13 -0.90 5.86
N TYR A 65 6.48 -0.41 4.79
CA TYR A 65 7.16 0.30 3.70
C TYR A 65 7.88 1.57 4.19
N LEU A 66 7.23 2.38 5.04
CA LEU A 66 7.85 3.58 5.63
C LEU A 66 9.09 3.24 6.46
N LEU A 67 9.04 2.17 7.27
CA LEU A 67 10.19 1.70 8.03
C LEU A 67 11.34 1.31 7.09
N TYR A 68 11.06 0.53 6.04
CA TYR A 68 12.06 0.15 5.05
C TYR A 68 12.70 1.37 4.37
N LYS A 69 11.88 2.36 3.96
CA LYS A 69 12.35 3.55 3.25
C LYS A 69 13.17 4.50 4.10
N ASN A 70 12.83 4.65 5.37
CA ASN A 70 13.35 5.74 6.20
C ASN A 70 14.37 5.28 7.24
N LEU A 71 14.42 3.98 7.59
CA LEU A 71 15.26 3.50 8.69
C LEU A 71 16.44 2.63 8.25
N GLY A 72 16.60 2.37 6.95
CA GLY A 72 17.71 1.56 6.44
C GLY A 72 17.70 0.14 7.01
N LEU A 73 16.53 -0.50 7.02
CA LEU A 73 16.33 -1.81 7.68
C LEU A 73 17.27 -2.91 7.20
N SER A 74 17.81 -2.80 5.97
CA SER A 74 18.84 -3.72 5.45
C SER A 74 20.12 -3.77 6.27
N ASN A 75 20.34 -2.80 7.16
CA ASN A 75 21.47 -2.79 8.09
C ASN A 75 21.21 -3.59 9.37
N TYR A 76 19.96 -4.04 9.59
CA TYR A 76 19.50 -4.62 10.86
C TYR A 76 18.80 -5.97 10.70
N LEU A 77 18.25 -6.27 9.52
CA LEU A 77 17.50 -7.48 9.22
C LEU A 77 18.23 -8.27 8.14
N GLU A 78 18.44 -9.57 8.39
CA GLU A 78 19.03 -10.55 7.45
C GLU A 78 18.01 -11.12 6.46
#